data_AF-A0A7G6E198-F1
#
_entry.id   AF-A0A7G6E198-F1
#
_cell.length_a   1.000
_cell.length_b   1.000
_cell.length_c   1.000
_cell.angle_alpha   90.00
_cell.angle_beta   90.00
_cell.angle_gamma   90.00
#
_symmetry.space_group_name_H-M   'P 1'
#
loop_
_entity.id
_entity.type
_entity.pdbx_description
1 polymer ?
#
loop_
_entity_poly.entity_id
_entity_poly.type
_entity_poly.pdbx_seq_one_letter_code
_entity_poly.pdbx_strand_id
1 'polypeptide(L)'
;MTNDEMYRKMCVLRTEDEILGCYIEGHHDMEQFKRVAVDFLKTECDMEVPEEYRVARKGYYKIIPRFKGWSILYFSEKPMRGAKPIMEMQYL
;
A
#
# COMPACT_ATOMS: atom_id res chain seq x y z
N MET A 1 -11.77 12.57 -3.15
CA MET A 1 -11.24 11.62 -4.16
C MET A 1 -12.30 10.58 -4.42
N THR A 2 -12.60 10.29 -5.69
CA THR A 2 -13.57 9.25 -6.07
C THR A 2 -12.94 7.85 -5.99
N ASN A 3 -13.75 6.79 -6.09
CA ASN A 3 -13.22 5.42 -6.13
C ASN A 3 -12.31 5.22 -7.35
N ASP A 4 -12.71 5.71 -8.53
CA ASP A 4 -11.93 5.58 -9.77
C ASP A 4 -10.60 6.31 -9.70
N GLU A 5 -10.59 7.52 -9.13
CA GLU A 5 -9.36 8.28 -8.91
C GLU A 5 -8.41 7.56 -7.94
N MET A 6 -8.98 6.94 -6.91
CA MET A 6 -8.22 6.15 -5.94
C MET A 6 -7.61 4.93 -6.62
N TYR A 7 -8.42 4.17 -7.36
CA TYR A 7 -8.01 2.96 -8.07
C TYR A 7 -6.83 3.22 -9.00
N ARG A 8 -6.91 4.27 -9.83
CA ARG A 8 -5.84 4.65 -10.77
C ARG A 8 -4.55 5.12 -10.11
N LYS A 9 -4.60 5.48 -8.82
CA LYS A 9 -3.42 5.92 -8.05
C LYS A 9 -2.86 4.82 -7.15
N MET A 10 -3.47 3.63 -7.15
CA MET A 10 -2.96 2.51 -6.39
C MET A 10 -1.69 1.95 -7.02
N CYS A 11 -0.78 1.53 -6.16
CA CYS A 11 0.45 0.87 -6.53
C CYS A 11 0.49 -0.51 -5.88
N VAL A 12 1.11 -1.45 -6.58
CA VAL A 12 1.40 -2.78 -6.04
C VAL A 12 2.50 -2.67 -4.99
N LEU A 13 2.29 -3.24 -3.82
CA LEU A 13 3.31 -3.46 -2.81
C LEU A 13 3.91 -4.84 -3.08
N ARG A 14 5.21 -4.93 -3.34
CA ARG A 14 5.88 -6.20 -3.66
C ARG A 14 7.33 -6.25 -3.18
N THR A 15 7.82 -7.45 -2.91
CA THR A 15 9.25 -7.76 -2.85
C THR A 15 9.77 -8.05 -4.27
N GLU A 16 11.01 -8.51 -4.39
CA GLU A 16 11.54 -8.98 -5.68
C GLU A 16 10.78 -10.22 -6.18
N ASP A 17 10.28 -11.06 -5.28
CA ASP A 17 9.72 -12.38 -5.61
C ASP A 17 8.20 -12.48 -5.43
N GLU A 18 7.59 -11.61 -4.62
CA GLU A 18 6.18 -11.74 -4.21
C GLU A 18 5.46 -10.38 -4.19
N ILE A 19 4.26 -10.30 -4.76
CA ILE A 19 3.34 -9.18 -4.50
C ILE A 19 2.87 -9.36 -3.07
N LEU A 20 3.08 -8.39 -2.16
CA LEU A 20 2.71 -8.31 -0.73
C LEU A 20 1.38 -7.58 -0.43
N GLY A 21 0.82 -6.90 -1.44
CA GLY A 21 -0.44 -6.16 -1.32
C GLY A 21 -0.44 -4.91 -2.17
N CYS A 22 -0.99 -3.82 -1.65
CA CYS A 22 -1.10 -2.56 -2.38
C CYS A 22 -1.04 -1.33 -1.46
N TYR A 23 -0.72 -0.19 -2.04
CA TYR A 23 -0.69 1.08 -1.32
C TYR A 23 -1.11 2.27 -2.20
N ILE A 24 -1.43 3.39 -1.54
CA ILE A 24 -1.70 4.68 -2.18
C ILE A 24 -1.02 5.80 -1.40
N GLU A 25 -0.51 6.82 -2.10
CA GLU A 25 -0.01 8.04 -1.46
C GLU A 25 -1.16 8.88 -0.88
N GLY A 26 -0.95 9.40 0.33
CA GLY A 26 -1.93 10.18 1.08
C GLY A 26 -2.75 9.35 2.06
N HIS A 27 -3.34 10.04 3.05
CA HIS A 27 -4.33 9.45 3.94
C HIS A 27 -5.73 9.79 3.45
N HIS A 28 -6.51 8.75 3.21
CA HIS A 28 -7.87 8.83 2.69
C HIS A 28 -8.85 8.20 3.68
N ASP A 29 -10.12 8.10 3.28
CA ASP A 29 -11.11 7.35 4.03
C ASP A 29 -10.76 5.85 4.04
N MET A 30 -10.85 5.22 5.21
CA MET A 30 -10.40 3.84 5.41
C MET A 30 -11.33 2.82 4.76
N GLU A 31 -12.63 3.02 4.85
CA GLU A 31 -13.61 2.08 4.30
C GLU A 31 -13.65 2.18 2.76
N GLN A 32 -13.55 3.41 2.23
CA GLN A 32 -13.34 3.64 0.81
C GLN A 32 -12.04 2.96 0.33
N PHE A 33 -10.93 3.17 1.03
CA PHE A 33 -9.65 2.54 0.69
C PHE A 33 -9.74 1.02 0.68
N LYS A 34 -10.27 0.39 1.74
CA LYS A 34 -10.40 -1.07 1.81
C LYS A 34 -11.18 -1.62 0.61
N ARG A 35 -12.32 -1.00 0.27
CA ARG A 35 -13.15 -1.44 -0.85
C ARG A 35 -12.39 -1.37 -2.17
N VAL A 36 -11.70 -0.26 -2.44
CA VAL A 36 -10.95 -0.07 -3.70
C VAL A 36 -9.70 -0.97 -3.73
N ALA A 37 -9.01 -1.13 -2.61
CA ALA A 37 -7.83 -1.98 -2.48
C ALA A 37 -8.13 -3.46 -2.74
N VAL A 38 -9.26 -3.95 -2.23
CA VAL A 38 -9.72 -5.33 -2.47
C VAL A 38 -10.02 -5.55 -3.94
N ASP A 39 -10.74 -4.62 -4.56
CA ASP A 39 -11.07 -4.68 -6.00
C ASP A 39 -9.81 -4.63 -6.87
N PHE A 40 -8.85 -3.78 -6.51
CA PHE A 40 -7.56 -3.66 -7.17
C PHE A 40 -6.74 -4.95 -7.07
N LEU A 41 -6.58 -5.52 -5.86
CA LEU A 41 -5.81 -6.76 -5.66
C LEU A 41 -6.44 -7.94 -6.41
N LYS A 42 -7.77 -8.03 -6.41
CA LYS A 42 -8.49 -9.07 -7.15
C LYS A 42 -8.30 -8.93 -8.66
N THR A 43 -8.39 -7.71 -9.18
CA THR A 43 -8.42 -7.47 -10.64
C THR A 43 -7.02 -7.43 -11.25
N GLU A 44 -6.09 -6.70 -10.62
CA GLU A 44 -4.76 -6.41 -11.18
C GLU A 44 -3.71 -7.42 -10.74
N CYS A 45 -3.92 -8.07 -9.59
CA CYS A 45 -2.95 -9.02 -9.03
C CYS A 45 -3.46 -10.47 -9.05
N ASP A 46 -4.69 -10.72 -9.50
CA ASP A 46 -5.38 -12.03 -9.43
C ASP A 46 -5.35 -12.64 -8.01
N MET A 47 -5.43 -11.78 -6.99
CA MET A 47 -5.35 -12.18 -5.59
C MET A 47 -6.73 -12.19 -4.94
N GLU A 48 -7.28 -13.37 -4.70
CA GLU A 48 -8.42 -13.54 -3.79
C GLU A 48 -7.94 -13.66 -2.35
N VAL A 49 -7.76 -12.52 -1.68
CA VAL A 49 -7.34 -12.50 -0.27
C VAL A 49 -8.57 -12.66 0.62
N PRO A 50 -8.68 -13.67 1.49
CA PRO A 50 -9.79 -13.76 2.46
C PRO A 50 -9.77 -12.58 3.42
N GLU A 51 -10.95 -12.17 3.91
CA GLU A 51 -11.08 -10.91 4.68
C GLU A 51 -10.25 -10.91 5.97
N GLU A 52 -10.10 -12.07 6.63
CA GLU A 52 -9.29 -12.21 7.85
C GLU A 52 -7.79 -11.95 7.66
N TYR A 53 -7.28 -12.07 6.42
CA TYR A 53 -5.86 -11.88 6.10
C TYR A 53 -5.55 -10.47 5.58
N ARG A 54 -6.55 -9.58 5.50
CA ARG A 54 -6.38 -8.21 5.00
C ARG A 54 -6.08 -7.25 6.14
N VAL A 55 -4.86 -6.72 6.19
CA VAL A 55 -4.48 -5.68 7.15
C VAL A 55 -4.33 -4.34 6.44
N ALA A 56 -5.33 -3.47 6.60
CA ALA A 56 -5.29 -2.10 6.11
C ALA A 56 -4.83 -1.12 7.20
N ARG A 57 -3.81 -0.31 6.90
CA ARG A 57 -3.25 0.65 7.88
C ARG A 57 -2.84 1.97 7.25
N LYS A 58 -2.87 3.03 8.08
CA LYS A 58 -2.33 4.35 7.75
C LYS A 58 -0.92 4.47 8.30
N GLY A 59 -0.02 5.06 7.53
CA GLY A 59 1.32 5.36 8.01
C GLY A 59 2.09 6.23 7.05
N TYR A 60 3.39 6.04 7.02
CA TYR A 60 4.32 6.85 6.26
C TYR A 60 5.39 5.97 5.63
N TYR A 61 5.61 6.13 4.32
CA TYR A 61 6.74 5.52 3.64
C TYR A 61 7.89 6.49 3.52
N LYS A 62 9.08 6.01 3.89
CA LYS A 62 10.34 6.67 3.62
C LYS A 62 11.19 5.79 2.74
N ILE A 63 11.65 6.34 1.62
CA ILE A 63 12.67 5.70 0.81
C ILE A 63 13.99 5.88 1.56
N ILE A 64 14.57 4.76 2.01
CA ILE A 64 15.89 4.74 2.63
C ILE A 64 16.89 4.24 1.59
N PRO A 65 17.78 5.11 1.09
CA PRO A 65 18.82 4.69 0.16
C PRO A 65 19.79 3.76 0.89
N ARG A 66 20.12 2.62 0.28
CA ARG A 66 21.19 1.75 0.76
C ARG A 66 22.49 2.09 0.04
N PHE A 67 23.61 2.07 0.76
CA PHE A 67 24.94 2.42 0.23
C PHE A 67 25.42 1.47 -0.87
N LYS A 68 24.90 0.23 -0.90
CA LYS A 68 25.06 -0.74 -1.99
C LYS A 68 23.73 -1.50 -2.14
N GLY A 69 23.04 -1.31 -3.26
CA GLY A 69 21.80 -2.01 -3.58
C GLY A 69 20.59 -1.09 -3.75
N TRP A 70 19.40 -1.70 -3.90
CA TRP A 70 18.14 -0.99 -4.09
C TRP A 70 17.71 -0.25 -2.82
N SER A 71 17.09 0.92 -3.01
CA SER A 71 16.47 1.66 -1.92
C SER A 71 15.34 0.85 -1.30
N ILE A 72 15.22 0.87 0.03
CA ILE A 72 14.14 0.19 0.73
C ILE A 72 12.99 1.17 1.01
N LEU A 73 11.76 0.70 0.87
CA LEU A 73 10.59 1.39 1.38
C LEU A 73 10.42 1.01 2.86
N TYR A 74 10.59 1.97 3.76
CA TYR A 74 10.38 1.77 5.18
C TYR A 74 9.04 2.36 5.61
N PHE A 75 8.19 1.51 6.21
CA PHE A 75 6.92 1.90 6.80
C PHE A 75 7.08 2.34 8.25
N SER A 76 6.36 3.39 8.63
CA SER A 76 6.20 3.82 10.02
C SER A 76 4.78 4.29 10.25
N GLU A 77 4.20 3.92 11.39
CA GLU A 77 2.91 4.45 11.84
C GLU A 77 3.03 5.91 12.31
N LYS A 78 4.24 6.35 12.67
CA LYS A 78 4.53 7.72 13.11
C LYS A 78 5.11 8.57 11.97
N PRO A 79 4.79 9.88 11.91
CA PRO A 79 5.39 10.79 10.94
C PRO A 79 6.92 10.80 11.06
N MET A 80 7.61 10.85 9.92
CA MET A 80 9.07 10.94 9.87
C MET A 80 9.52 11.99 8.87
N ARG A 81 10.65 12.65 9.14
CA ARG A 81 11.22 13.63 8.22
C ARG A 81 11.55 12.99 6.87
N GLY A 82 10.99 13.57 5.81
CA GLY A 82 11.16 13.14 4.42
C GLY A 82 10.33 11.91 4.05
N ALA A 83 9.43 11.44 4.92
CA ALA A 83 8.48 10.39 4.59
C ALA A 83 7.21 10.98 3.98
N LYS A 84 6.56 10.22 3.10
CA LYS A 84 5.25 10.55 2.55
C LYS A 84 4.15 9.82 3.31
N PRO A 85 2.99 10.43 3.58
CA PRO A 85 1.84 9.72 4.12
C PRO A 85 1.36 8.67 3.12
N ILE A 86 1.01 7.48 3.59
CA ILE A 86 0.48 6.39 2.77
C ILE A 86 -0.64 5.63 3.48
N MET A 87 -1.48 4.97 2.69
CA MET A 87 -2.34 3.87 3.16
C MET A 87 -1.95 2.60 2.43
N GLU A 88 -1.79 1.50 3.15
CA GLU A 88 -1.46 0.19 2.57
C GLU A 88 -2.44 -0.87 3.05
N MET A 89 -2.67 -1.86 2.19
CA MET A 89 -3.30 -3.12 2.54
C MET A 89 -2.28 -4.22 2.24
N GLN A 90 -1.89 -4.94 3.28
CA GLN A 90 -1.06 -6.14 3.17
C GLN A 90 -1.95 -7.36 3.24
N TYR A 91 -1.56 -8.43 2.55
CA TYR A 91 -2.02 -9.78 2.91
C TYR A 91 -0.95 -10.43 3.80
N LEU A 92 -1.40 -11.15 4.84
CA LEU A 92 -0.56 -11.89 5.78
C LEU A 92 -0.60 -13.39 5.50
#